data_AF-A0A4R2SVW8-F1
#
_entry.id   AF-A0A4R2SVW8-F1
#
_cell.length_a   1.000
_cell.length_b   1.000
_cell.length_c   1.000
_cell.angle_alpha   90.00
_cell.angle_beta   90.00
_cell.angle_gamma   90.00
#
_symmetry.space_group_name_H-M   'P 1'
#
loop_
_entity.id
_entity.type
_entity.pdbx_description
1 polymer ?
#
loop_
_entity_poly.entity_id
_entity_poly.type
_entity_poly.pdbx_seq_one_letter_code
_entity_poly.pdbx_strand_id
1 'polypeptide(L)'
;MRAPAPAYTSNDGVIDSARAALGGMLLDAVDHVGEVALHVRREDLYDAMIALRDTPGLAYQQLMEIAGVDYPDRAERFEVVYCMLSLTRNHRLRVHVATDEEKPVPSVTDIWPVAGWLEREVYDMYGVLFSGNPDLRRILTDYGFRGHPQRKDFPLTGYVELRYSEESKRVVYEPVQLAQDFRTFDFMSPWEGANYVLPGDEKGALPEAKGAPTPLKADTIVKADAAQSPTQAPAAPSEPYGKKDVKHSGQSGAGEPDPGNQKQDKPVESDVIPSKGVNGTGGQNQ
;
A
#
# COMPACT_ATOMS: atom_id res chain seq x y z
N MET A 1 31.49 -18.56 -16.67
CA MET A 1 31.42 -17.13 -16.26
C MET A 1 31.03 -17.09 -14.80
N ARG A 2 31.91 -16.63 -13.91
CA ARG A 2 31.55 -16.36 -12.51
C ARG A 2 30.66 -15.11 -12.55
N ALA A 3 29.41 -15.20 -12.10
CA ALA A 3 28.54 -14.04 -12.06
C ALA A 3 29.25 -12.90 -11.28
N PRO A 4 29.15 -11.64 -11.71
CA PRO A 4 29.77 -10.50 -11.02
C PRO A 4 29.11 -10.18 -9.67
N ALA A 5 28.11 -10.97 -9.26
CA ALA A 5 27.43 -10.80 -7.99
C ALA A 5 28.39 -11.08 -6.82
N PRO A 6 28.27 -10.30 -5.72
CA PRO A 6 29.04 -10.57 -4.50
C PRO A 6 28.77 -12.00 -4.04
N ALA A 7 29.85 -12.72 -3.71
CA ALA A 7 29.74 -14.09 -3.22
C ALA A 7 28.97 -14.09 -1.89
N TYR A 8 27.89 -14.86 -1.83
CA TYR A 8 27.16 -15.17 -0.61
C TYR A 8 27.34 -16.65 -0.28
N THR A 9 27.28 -16.99 1.00
CA THR A 9 27.36 -18.39 1.46
C THR A 9 26.04 -19.09 1.18
N SER A 10 26.07 -20.40 0.91
CA SER A 10 24.83 -21.18 0.74
C SER A 10 23.96 -21.13 1.99
N ASN A 11 22.63 -21.08 1.79
CA ASN A 11 21.63 -21.00 2.86
C ASN A 11 21.24 -22.38 3.42
N ASP A 12 21.89 -23.45 2.95
CA ASP A 12 21.57 -24.83 3.33
C ASP A 12 21.61 -25.02 4.87
N GLY A 13 20.51 -25.52 5.43
CA GLY A 13 20.36 -25.81 6.87
C GLY A 13 20.13 -24.58 7.77
N VAL A 14 20.05 -23.36 7.22
CA VAL A 14 19.74 -22.16 8.01
C VAL A 14 18.31 -22.19 8.54
N ILE A 15 17.35 -22.63 7.71
CA ILE A 15 15.95 -22.76 8.12
C ILE A 15 15.80 -23.78 9.24
N ASP A 16 16.48 -24.91 9.17
CA ASP A 16 16.42 -25.95 10.21
C ASP A 16 17.03 -25.45 11.52
N SER A 17 18.15 -24.73 11.43
CA SER A 17 18.79 -24.08 12.59
C SER A 17 17.86 -23.02 13.20
N ALA A 18 17.19 -22.21 12.36
CA ALA A 18 16.24 -21.19 12.80
C ALA A 18 14.99 -21.82 13.44
N ARG A 19 14.47 -22.90 12.88
CA ARG A 19 13.37 -23.68 13.45
C ARG A 19 13.73 -24.27 14.82
N ALA A 20 14.94 -24.80 14.96
CA ALA A 20 15.43 -25.32 16.23
C ALA A 20 15.60 -24.24 17.30
N ALA A 21 16.04 -23.04 16.91
CA ALA A 21 16.25 -21.92 17.83
C ALA A 21 14.95 -21.21 18.23
N LEU A 22 14.04 -20.98 17.27
CA LEU A 22 12.81 -20.20 17.47
C LEU A 22 11.63 -21.04 17.96
N GLY A 23 11.62 -22.35 17.69
CA GLY A 23 10.56 -23.25 18.14
C GLY A 23 9.16 -22.77 17.75
N GLY A 24 8.31 -22.54 18.76
CA GLY A 24 6.90 -22.12 18.57
C GLY A 24 6.68 -20.64 18.22
N MET A 25 7.74 -19.83 18.20
CA MET A 25 7.68 -18.40 17.84
C MET A 25 7.58 -18.20 16.32
N LEU A 26 8.07 -19.19 15.56
CA LEU A 26 8.08 -19.19 14.10
C LEU A 26 6.73 -19.68 13.57
N LEU A 27 6.09 -18.86 12.73
CA LEU A 27 4.85 -19.19 12.03
C LEU A 27 5.13 -19.91 10.71
N ASP A 28 6.03 -19.35 9.91
CA ASP A 28 6.40 -19.91 8.61
C ASP A 28 7.86 -19.58 8.27
N ALA A 29 8.49 -20.40 7.42
CA ALA A 29 9.84 -20.17 6.92
C ALA A 29 9.91 -20.54 5.44
N VAL A 30 10.30 -19.56 4.62
CA VAL A 30 10.31 -19.65 3.17
C VAL A 30 11.73 -19.38 2.67
N ASP A 31 12.23 -20.23 1.77
CA ASP A 31 13.42 -19.94 0.96
C ASP A 31 12.97 -19.71 -0.48
N HIS A 32 13.20 -18.50 -1.00
CA HIS A 32 12.94 -18.16 -2.38
C HIS A 32 14.18 -17.53 -3.01
N VAL A 33 14.69 -18.18 -4.07
CA VAL A 33 15.81 -17.67 -4.89
C VAL A 33 17.06 -17.35 -4.04
N GLY A 34 17.32 -18.13 -2.98
CA GLY A 34 18.48 -17.92 -2.13
C GLY A 34 18.30 -16.79 -1.12
N GLU A 35 17.05 -16.43 -0.79
CA GLU A 35 16.72 -15.53 0.31
C GLU A 35 15.79 -16.24 1.30
N VAL A 36 16.22 -16.27 2.56
CA VAL A 36 15.43 -16.86 3.64
C VAL A 36 14.56 -15.78 4.29
N ALA A 37 13.27 -16.04 4.36
CA ALA A 37 12.27 -15.23 5.04
C ALA A 37 11.64 -16.04 6.19
N LEU A 38 11.69 -15.51 7.40
CA LEU A 38 11.05 -16.10 8.58
C LEU A 38 9.88 -15.25 9.01
N HIS A 39 8.69 -15.84 9.11
CA HIS A 39 7.51 -15.17 9.64
C HIS A 39 7.40 -15.49 11.13
N VAL A 40 7.44 -14.46 11.97
CA VAL A 40 7.49 -14.60 13.43
C VAL A 40 6.24 -13.97 14.04
N ARG A 41 5.77 -14.54 15.15
CA ARG A 41 4.67 -13.97 15.92
C ARG A 41 5.10 -12.63 16.53
N ARG A 42 4.27 -11.60 16.38
CA ARG A 42 4.53 -10.24 16.89
C ARG A 42 4.92 -10.18 18.37
N GLU A 43 4.24 -10.96 19.22
CA GLU A 43 4.46 -10.97 20.67
C GLU A 43 5.83 -11.52 21.06
N ASP A 44 6.34 -12.49 20.28
CA ASP A 44 7.61 -13.18 20.53
C ASP A 44 8.78 -12.54 19.75
N LEU A 45 8.56 -11.41 19.07
CA LEU A 45 9.56 -10.77 18.21
C LEU A 45 10.88 -10.51 18.96
N TYR A 46 10.80 -9.91 20.15
CA TYR A 46 11.98 -9.51 20.90
C TYR A 46 12.87 -10.72 21.25
N ASP A 47 12.26 -11.78 21.77
CA ASP A 47 12.95 -13.01 22.14
C ASP A 47 13.50 -13.74 20.90
N ALA A 48 12.73 -13.75 19.81
CA ALA A 48 13.16 -14.30 18.53
C ALA A 48 14.39 -13.57 17.97
N MET A 49 14.42 -12.25 18.06
CA MET A 49 15.55 -11.43 17.60
C MET A 49 16.82 -11.66 18.44
N ILE A 50 16.68 -11.81 19.76
CA ILE A 50 17.79 -12.21 20.64
C ILE A 50 18.31 -13.59 20.25
N ALA A 51 17.41 -14.56 20.06
CA ALA A 51 17.78 -15.92 19.66
C ALA A 51 18.53 -15.92 18.32
N LEU A 52 18.09 -15.14 17.33
CA LEU A 52 18.75 -15.01 16.04
C LEU A 52 20.15 -14.36 16.15
N ARG A 53 20.34 -13.42 17.07
CA ARG A 53 21.63 -12.77 17.32
C ARG A 53 22.61 -13.69 18.07
N ASP A 54 22.15 -14.33 19.14
CA ASP A 54 23.03 -14.97 20.13
C ASP A 54 23.25 -16.48 19.85
N THR A 55 22.36 -17.13 19.08
CA THR A 55 22.50 -18.57 18.78
C THR A 55 23.74 -18.84 17.92
N PRO A 56 24.66 -19.72 18.37
CA PRO A 56 25.80 -20.17 17.58
C PRO A 56 25.32 -20.80 16.28
N GLY A 57 25.77 -20.24 15.16
CA GLY A 57 25.33 -20.64 13.83
C GLY A 57 24.34 -19.66 13.20
N LEU A 58 23.54 -18.88 13.93
CA LEU A 58 22.66 -17.88 13.29
C LEU A 58 23.25 -16.47 13.36
N ALA A 59 23.89 -16.11 14.49
CA ALA A 59 24.83 -15.00 14.63
C ALA A 59 24.56 -13.78 13.72
N TYR A 60 23.35 -13.21 13.77
CA TYR A 60 22.98 -12.03 12.99
C TYR A 60 23.36 -10.76 13.75
N GLN A 61 24.58 -10.26 13.54
CA GLN A 61 25.09 -9.13 14.31
C GLN A 61 24.58 -7.77 13.81
N GLN A 62 24.27 -7.65 12.52
CA GLN A 62 23.91 -6.37 11.91
C GLN A 62 22.45 -6.36 11.46
N LEU A 63 21.71 -5.38 11.95
CA LEU A 63 20.44 -4.96 11.36
C LEU A 63 20.74 -3.98 10.21
N MET A 64 20.31 -4.33 9.01
CA MET A 64 20.56 -3.55 7.80
C MET A 64 19.43 -2.55 7.53
N GLU A 65 18.18 -2.99 7.66
CA GLU A 65 17.00 -2.21 7.27
C GLU A 65 15.76 -2.70 8.02
N ILE A 66 14.79 -1.80 8.24
CA ILE A 66 13.44 -2.15 8.67
C ILE A 66 12.47 -1.53 7.66
N ALA A 67 11.85 -2.38 6.84
CA ALA A 67 10.89 -1.94 5.84
C ALA A 67 9.46 -2.22 6.31
N GLY A 68 8.59 -1.23 6.22
CA GLY A 68 7.14 -1.44 6.32
C GLY A 68 6.57 -1.80 4.95
N VAL A 69 5.55 -2.66 4.93
CA VAL A 69 4.77 -3.01 3.75
C VAL A 69 3.29 -2.94 4.11
N ASP A 70 2.47 -2.37 3.23
CA ASP A 70 1.03 -2.23 3.42
C ASP A 70 0.27 -3.16 2.46
N TYR A 71 -0.45 -4.13 3.04
CA TYR A 71 -1.33 -5.08 2.37
C TYR A 71 -2.80 -4.84 2.81
N PRO A 72 -3.55 -3.99 2.10
CA PRO A 72 -4.90 -3.58 2.54
C PRO A 72 -5.92 -4.72 2.57
N ASP A 73 -5.69 -5.79 1.79
CA ASP A 73 -6.59 -6.95 1.71
C ASP A 73 -6.42 -7.94 2.88
N ARG A 74 -5.40 -7.77 3.73
CA ARG A 74 -5.11 -8.66 4.87
C ARG A 74 -5.75 -8.11 6.16
N ALA A 75 -6.09 -9.01 7.08
CA ALA A 75 -6.62 -8.65 8.39
C ALA A 75 -5.59 -7.88 9.23
N GLU A 76 -4.34 -8.35 9.23
CA GLU A 76 -3.18 -7.59 9.70
C GLU A 76 -2.61 -6.85 8.50
N ARG A 77 -2.97 -5.58 8.40
CA ARG A 77 -2.73 -4.71 7.25
C ARG A 77 -1.24 -4.50 6.97
N PHE A 78 -0.44 -4.31 8.01
CA PHE A 78 0.96 -3.98 7.87
C PHE A 78 1.85 -5.18 8.11
N GLU A 79 2.97 -5.19 7.41
CA GLU A 79 4.03 -6.14 7.60
C GLU A 79 5.34 -5.37 7.79
N VAL A 80 6.01 -5.62 8.91
CA VAL A 80 7.32 -5.05 9.23
C VAL A 80 8.38 -6.10 8.93
N VAL A 81 9.29 -5.77 8.03
CA VAL A 81 10.34 -6.65 7.52
C VAL A 81 11.69 -6.17 8.04
N TYR A 82 12.30 -6.97 8.91
CA TYR A 82 13.63 -6.74 9.43
C TYR A 82 14.65 -7.45 8.54
N CYS A 83 15.51 -6.68 7.89
CA CYS A 83 16.60 -7.22 7.08
C CYS A 83 17.87 -7.30 7.92
N MET A 84 18.40 -8.51 8.10
CA MET A 84 19.57 -8.77 8.91
C MET A 84 20.72 -9.38 8.10
N LEU A 85 21.93 -9.13 8.57
CA LEU A 85 23.18 -9.63 7.99
C LEU A 85 24.04 -10.25 9.09
N SER A 86 24.46 -11.49 8.84
CA SER A 86 25.54 -12.13 9.60
C SER A 86 26.86 -11.91 8.86
N LEU A 87 27.77 -11.14 9.46
CA LEU A 87 29.10 -10.92 8.88
C LEU A 87 29.99 -12.16 8.99
N THR A 88 29.83 -12.92 10.07
CA THR A 88 30.62 -14.14 10.33
C THR A 88 30.34 -15.23 9.32
N ARG A 89 29.07 -15.37 8.89
CA ARG A 89 28.66 -16.38 7.90
C ARG A 89 28.50 -15.79 6.49
N ASN A 90 28.53 -14.47 6.35
CA ASN A 90 28.18 -13.76 5.12
C ASN A 90 26.82 -14.24 4.56
N HIS A 91 25.82 -14.20 5.42
CA HIS A 91 24.45 -14.70 5.17
C HIS A 91 23.42 -13.61 5.52
N ARG A 92 22.33 -13.54 4.75
CA ARG A 92 21.25 -12.57 4.95
C ARG A 92 19.96 -13.28 5.32
N LEU A 93 19.17 -12.63 6.16
CA LEU A 93 17.90 -13.14 6.63
C LEU A 93 16.89 -12.01 6.67
N ARG A 94 15.65 -12.30 6.27
CA ARG A 94 14.53 -11.39 6.48
C ARG A 94 13.60 -11.98 7.52
N VAL A 95 13.22 -11.18 8.51
CA VAL A 95 12.21 -11.54 9.49
C VAL A 95 10.99 -10.67 9.26
N HIS A 96 9.86 -11.32 9.05
CA HIS A 96 8.59 -10.72 8.70
C HIS A 96 7.65 -10.82 9.89
N VAL A 97 7.06 -9.69 10.28
CA VAL A 97 6.08 -9.61 11.36
C VAL A 97 4.88 -8.82 10.88
N ALA A 98 3.71 -9.46 10.94
CA ALA A 98 2.46 -8.83 10.64
C ALA A 98 1.91 -8.06 11.85
N THR A 99 1.27 -6.92 11.58
CA THR A 99 0.68 -6.03 12.58
C THR A 99 -0.51 -5.27 12.00
N ASP A 100 -1.34 -4.72 12.88
CA ASP A 100 -2.44 -3.82 12.52
C ASP A 100 -2.10 -2.36 12.85
N GLU A 101 -3.10 -1.48 12.77
CA GLU A 101 -2.96 -0.04 13.04
C GLU A 101 -2.89 0.31 14.54
N GLU A 102 -3.35 -0.56 15.43
CA GLU A 102 -3.54 -0.24 16.85
C GLU A 102 -2.57 -0.99 17.77
N LYS A 103 -2.26 -2.24 17.44
CA LYS A 103 -1.41 -3.11 18.23
C LYS A 103 0.05 -2.72 18.00
N PRO A 104 0.79 -2.39 19.07
CA PRO A 104 2.19 -2.08 18.94
C PRO A 104 3.02 -3.35 18.68
N VAL A 105 4.12 -3.15 17.96
CA VAL A 105 5.18 -4.13 17.74
C VAL A 105 6.29 -3.88 18.79
N PRO A 106 6.87 -4.91 19.43
CA PRO A 106 8.01 -4.73 20.31
C PRO A 106 9.19 -4.08 19.57
N SER A 107 9.79 -3.05 20.17
CA SER A 107 10.98 -2.39 19.63
C SER A 107 12.22 -3.27 19.82
N VAL A 108 13.18 -3.18 18.90
CA VAL A 108 14.46 -3.89 18.93
C VAL A 108 15.65 -2.94 19.14
N THR A 109 15.40 -1.71 19.59
CA THR A 109 16.43 -0.68 19.86
C THR A 109 17.49 -1.13 20.86
N ASP A 110 17.10 -1.94 21.85
CA ASP A 110 18.02 -2.46 22.87
C ASP A 110 18.99 -3.51 22.30
N ILE A 111 18.59 -4.19 21.23
CA ILE A 111 19.40 -5.20 20.56
C ILE A 111 20.32 -4.53 19.53
N TRP A 112 19.74 -3.66 18.70
CA TRP A 112 20.44 -2.89 17.67
C TRP A 112 20.09 -1.41 17.76
N PRO A 113 21.03 -0.54 18.14
CA PRO A 113 20.77 0.90 18.27
C PRO A 113 20.31 1.59 16.97
N VAL A 114 20.68 1.04 15.80
CA VAL A 114 20.25 1.57 14.49
C VAL A 114 18.73 1.48 14.30
N ALA A 115 18.06 0.54 14.96
CA ALA A 115 16.62 0.36 14.87
C ALA A 115 15.85 1.61 15.31
N GLY A 116 16.42 2.46 16.17
CA GLY A 116 15.73 3.66 16.66
C GLY A 116 15.32 4.62 15.55
N TRP A 117 16.13 4.75 14.50
CA TRP A 117 15.82 5.60 13.35
C TRP A 117 14.87 4.90 12.36
N LEU A 118 15.09 3.61 12.13
CA LEU A 118 14.33 2.81 11.18
C LEU A 118 12.89 2.58 11.66
N GLU A 119 12.69 2.30 12.94
CA GLU A 119 11.35 2.19 13.55
C GLU A 119 10.59 3.52 13.49
N ARG A 120 11.28 4.66 13.63
CA ARG A 120 10.66 5.98 13.47
C ARG A 120 10.26 6.28 12.03
N GLU A 121 11.05 5.83 11.07
CA GLU A 121 10.70 5.92 9.65
C GLU A 121 9.43 5.11 9.35
N VAL A 122 9.37 3.86 9.80
CA VAL A 122 8.17 3.01 9.62
C VAL A 122 6.95 3.61 10.31
N TYR A 123 7.12 4.18 11.51
CA TYR A 123 6.06 4.92 12.20
C TYR A 123 5.59 6.14 11.38
N ASP A 124 6.50 6.93 10.82
CA ASP A 124 6.13 8.12 10.06
C ASP A 124 5.43 7.76 8.73
N MET A 125 5.95 6.77 8.01
CA MET A 125 5.48 6.36 6.70
C MET A 125 4.22 5.51 6.70
N TYR A 126 4.10 4.57 7.66
CA TYR A 126 3.01 3.60 7.75
C TYR A 126 2.14 3.75 9.01
N GLY A 127 2.62 4.44 10.05
CA GLY A 127 1.87 4.60 11.30
C GLY A 127 1.87 3.37 12.21
N VAL A 128 2.82 2.44 12.01
CA VAL A 128 3.00 1.30 12.91
C VAL A 128 3.60 1.78 14.24
N LEU A 129 2.97 1.40 15.35
CA LEU A 129 3.44 1.74 16.68
C LEU A 129 4.49 0.74 17.18
N PHE A 130 5.56 1.25 17.79
CA PHE A 130 6.61 0.44 18.40
C PHE A 130 6.62 0.63 19.92
N SER A 131 6.39 -0.43 20.68
CA SER A 131 6.46 -0.40 22.15
C SER A 131 7.90 -0.59 22.62
N GLY A 132 8.41 0.34 23.42
CA GLY A 132 9.78 0.30 23.96
C GLY A 132 10.76 1.25 23.28
N ASN A 133 10.37 1.89 22.18
CA ASN A 133 11.21 2.90 21.53
C ASN A 133 11.26 4.20 22.37
N PRO A 134 12.46 4.73 22.69
CA PRO A 134 12.60 5.90 23.56
C PRO A 134 12.17 7.24 22.92
N ASP A 135 12.20 7.37 21.58
CA ASP A 135 11.86 8.63 20.87
C ASP A 135 11.02 8.34 19.62
N LEU A 136 9.79 7.85 19.80
CA LEU A 136 8.88 7.57 18.68
C LEU A 136 8.19 8.85 18.19
N ARG A 137 8.87 9.61 17.33
CA ARG A 137 8.33 10.78 16.62
C ARG A 137 8.65 10.72 15.12
N ARG A 138 7.87 11.47 14.34
CA ARG A 138 8.05 11.67 12.89
C ARG A 138 9.49 12.13 12.58
N ILE A 139 9.98 11.76 11.41
CA ILE A 139 11.38 12.02 11.02
C ILE A 139 11.54 12.46 9.57
N LEU A 140 10.77 11.90 8.63
CA LEU A 140 10.86 12.24 7.22
C LEU A 140 9.82 13.28 6.81
N THR A 141 8.64 13.26 7.43
CA THR A 141 7.56 14.20 7.11
C THR A 141 7.72 15.55 7.81
N ASP A 142 7.02 16.56 7.30
CA ASP A 142 6.96 17.89 7.91
C ASP A 142 6.35 17.84 9.32
N TYR A 143 6.70 18.79 10.18
CA TYR A 143 6.30 18.81 11.59
C TYR A 143 4.78 18.82 11.80
N GLY A 144 4.04 19.49 10.90
CA GLY A 144 2.58 19.58 10.93
C GLY A 144 1.87 18.52 10.09
N PHE A 145 2.60 17.55 9.53
CA PHE A 145 2.05 16.61 8.57
C PHE A 145 0.98 15.70 9.20
N ARG A 146 -0.15 15.57 8.51
CA ARG A 146 -1.28 14.74 8.94
C ARG A 146 -1.44 13.56 7.99
N GLY A 147 -1.34 12.35 8.55
CA GLY A 147 -1.40 11.10 7.80
C GLY A 147 -0.05 10.39 7.68
N HIS A 148 -0.03 9.33 6.88
CA HIS A 148 1.09 8.40 6.69
C HIS A 148 1.28 8.16 5.18
N PRO A 149 2.33 8.74 4.55
CA PRO A 149 2.41 8.84 3.09
C PRO A 149 2.49 7.53 2.32
N GLN A 150 3.09 6.48 2.88
CA GLN A 150 3.33 5.22 2.15
C GLN A 150 2.18 4.22 2.25
N ARG A 151 1.12 4.56 2.98
CA ARG A 151 -0.10 3.76 3.00
C ARG A 151 -0.82 3.85 1.65
N LYS A 152 -1.44 2.75 1.22
CA LYS A 152 -2.11 2.67 -0.10
C LYS A 152 -3.36 3.55 -0.22
N ASP A 153 -3.93 3.98 0.89
CA ASP A 153 -5.05 4.94 0.95
C ASP A 153 -4.59 6.40 0.83
N PHE A 154 -3.30 6.70 1.01
CA PHE A 154 -2.79 8.06 0.93
C PHE A 154 -2.62 8.49 -0.55
N PRO A 155 -3.23 9.61 -0.99
CA PRO A 155 -3.11 10.06 -2.36
C PRO A 155 -1.68 10.54 -2.66
N LEU A 156 -1.19 10.26 -3.85
CA LEU A 156 0.18 10.63 -4.27
C LEU A 156 0.47 12.14 -4.13
N THR A 157 -0.55 12.98 -4.36
CA THR A 157 -0.45 14.44 -4.29
C THR A 157 -0.52 14.98 -2.86
N GLY A 158 -0.91 14.14 -1.90
CA GLY A 158 -1.27 14.57 -0.55
C GLY A 158 -2.56 15.40 -0.50
N TYR A 159 -2.83 15.95 0.68
CA TYR A 159 -4.06 16.70 0.97
C TYR A 159 -3.85 18.22 0.99
N VAL A 160 -2.62 18.67 1.20
CA VAL A 160 -2.27 20.07 1.45
C VAL A 160 -1.09 20.50 0.59
N GLU A 161 -1.17 21.68 0.01
CA GLU A 161 -0.08 22.38 -0.67
C GLU A 161 0.36 23.62 0.11
N LEU A 162 1.58 24.07 -0.14
CA LEU A 162 2.15 25.26 0.51
C LEU A 162 2.27 26.39 -0.51
N ARG A 163 1.76 27.58 -0.15
CA ARG A 163 1.98 28.80 -0.92
C ARG A 163 2.50 29.94 -0.05
N TYR A 164 3.26 30.84 -0.65
CA TYR A 164 3.65 32.08 0.01
C TYR A 164 2.51 33.11 -0.11
N SER A 165 2.04 33.64 1.02
CA SER A 165 1.06 34.72 1.05
C SER A 165 1.78 36.05 1.27
N GLU A 166 1.68 36.98 0.30
CA GLU A 166 2.26 38.31 0.43
C GLU A 166 1.55 39.15 1.51
N GLU A 167 0.23 39.00 1.63
CA GLU A 167 -0.59 39.70 2.64
C GLU A 167 -0.15 39.34 4.06
N SER A 168 0.02 38.03 4.32
CA SER A 168 0.43 37.54 5.64
C SER A 168 1.95 37.51 5.84
N LYS A 169 2.73 37.72 4.78
CA LYS A 169 4.20 37.57 4.72
C LYS A 169 4.71 36.26 5.34
N ARG A 170 3.97 35.17 5.13
CA ARG A 170 4.28 33.83 5.65
C ARG A 170 3.84 32.75 4.67
N VAL A 171 4.37 31.54 4.85
CA VAL A 171 3.92 30.34 4.14
C VAL A 171 2.61 29.86 4.75
N VAL A 172 1.62 29.58 3.91
CA VAL A 172 0.29 29.12 4.30
C VAL A 172 0.03 27.75 3.70
N TYR A 173 -0.63 26.90 4.48
CA TYR A 173 -1.07 25.57 4.08
C TYR A 173 -2.50 25.64 3.55
N GLU A 174 -2.73 25.19 2.31
CA GLU A 174 -4.04 25.20 1.67
C GLU A 174 -4.39 23.84 1.07
N PRO A 175 -5.68 23.51 0.87
CA PRO A 175 -6.07 22.30 0.16
C PRO A 175 -5.44 22.27 -1.24
N VAL A 176 -4.98 21.10 -1.67
CA VAL A 176 -4.32 20.92 -2.98
C VAL A 176 -5.24 21.35 -4.13
N GLN A 177 -4.72 22.21 -5.01
CA GLN A 177 -5.36 22.59 -6.26
C GLN A 177 -4.35 22.53 -7.41
N LEU A 178 -4.29 21.39 -8.09
CA LEU A 178 -3.38 21.20 -9.21
C LEU A 178 -3.94 21.83 -10.49
N ALA A 179 -3.08 22.52 -11.24
CA ALA A 179 -3.43 22.99 -12.59
C ALA A 179 -3.66 21.84 -13.58
N GLN A 180 -3.02 20.69 -13.33
CA GLN A 180 -3.18 19.47 -14.10
C GLN A 180 -3.24 18.27 -13.14
N ASP A 181 -4.28 17.47 -13.25
CA ASP A 181 -4.44 16.26 -12.46
C ASP A 181 -3.40 15.19 -12.82
N PHE A 182 -3.06 14.36 -11.82
CA PHE A 182 -2.20 13.21 -12.04
C PHE A 182 -2.88 12.20 -12.98
N ARG A 183 -2.17 11.80 -14.03
CA ARG A 183 -2.67 10.83 -15.02
C ARG A 183 -2.12 9.45 -14.71
N THR A 184 -3.01 8.54 -14.31
CA THR A 184 -2.70 7.12 -14.17
C THR A 184 -2.88 6.43 -15.51
N PHE A 185 -1.83 5.77 -15.98
CA PHE A 185 -1.89 4.95 -17.19
C PHE A 185 -1.89 3.48 -16.79
N ASP A 186 -2.84 2.71 -17.35
CA ASP A 186 -2.83 1.27 -17.23
C ASP A 186 -1.93 0.69 -18.33
N PHE A 187 -0.81 0.10 -17.92
CA PHE A 187 0.14 -0.56 -18.81
C PHE A 187 0.00 -2.08 -18.79
N MET A 188 -0.95 -2.63 -18.02
CA MET A 188 -1.13 -4.07 -17.93
C MET A 188 -1.62 -4.63 -19.25
N SER A 189 -0.94 -5.66 -19.75
CA SER A 189 -1.39 -6.35 -20.94
C SER A 189 -2.68 -7.13 -20.64
N PRO A 190 -3.67 -7.16 -21.54
CA PRO A 190 -4.86 -7.99 -21.36
C PRO A 190 -4.57 -9.49 -21.21
N TRP A 191 -3.39 -9.94 -21.65
CA TRP A 191 -2.98 -11.35 -21.65
C TRP A 191 -2.37 -11.80 -20.31
N GLU A 192 -1.84 -10.88 -19.51
CA GLU A 192 -1.26 -11.18 -18.19
C GLU A 192 -2.12 -10.65 -17.03
N GLY A 193 -3.01 -9.68 -17.28
CA GLY A 193 -3.79 -8.99 -16.25
C GLY A 193 -5.25 -9.41 -16.10
N ALA A 194 -5.86 -10.08 -17.07
CA ALA A 194 -7.28 -10.42 -17.02
C ALA A 194 -7.49 -11.89 -16.65
N ASN A 195 -7.86 -12.15 -15.39
CA ASN A 195 -8.60 -13.36 -15.05
C ASN A 195 -10.00 -13.23 -15.68
N TYR A 196 -10.13 -13.62 -16.95
CA TYR A 196 -11.43 -13.71 -17.61
C TYR A 196 -12.20 -14.86 -16.97
N VAL A 197 -12.97 -14.58 -15.92
CA VAL A 197 -14.08 -15.46 -15.54
C VAL A 197 -15.11 -15.32 -16.64
N LEU A 198 -15.01 -16.18 -17.65
CA LEU A 198 -15.97 -16.22 -18.75
C LEU A 198 -17.34 -16.58 -18.15
N PRO A 199 -18.44 -15.91 -18.56
CA PRO A 199 -19.78 -16.28 -18.13
C PRO A 199 -20.08 -17.73 -18.51
N GLY A 200 -19.94 -18.66 -17.55
CA GLY A 200 -20.02 -20.11 -17.77
C GLY A 200 -19.01 -20.96 -16.99
N ASP A 201 -17.84 -20.41 -16.65
CA ASP A 201 -16.77 -21.16 -15.94
C ASP A 201 -17.01 -21.29 -14.42
N GLU A 202 -18.00 -20.58 -13.87
CA GLU A 202 -18.44 -20.72 -12.47
C GLU A 202 -19.01 -22.11 -12.16
N LYS A 203 -19.36 -22.92 -13.18
CA LYS A 203 -19.90 -24.27 -13.01
C LYS A 203 -18.85 -25.39 -12.98
N GLY A 204 -17.59 -25.11 -13.35
CA GLY A 204 -16.51 -26.12 -13.35
C GLY A 204 -15.94 -26.42 -11.96
N ALA A 205 -16.23 -25.59 -10.95
CA ALA A 205 -15.71 -25.72 -9.58
C ALA A 205 -16.71 -26.37 -8.60
N LEU A 206 -17.90 -26.75 -9.06
CA LEU A 206 -18.85 -27.55 -8.28
C LEU A 206 -18.67 -29.03 -8.62
N PRO A 207 -18.73 -29.97 -7.65
CA PRO A 207 -18.59 -31.39 -7.95
C PRO A 207 -19.67 -31.79 -8.96
N GLU A 208 -19.25 -32.28 -10.14
CA GLU A 208 -20.13 -32.67 -11.22
C GLU A 208 -21.20 -33.64 -10.70
N ALA A 209 -22.46 -33.23 -10.75
CA ALA A 209 -23.59 -34.14 -10.58
C ALA A 209 -23.58 -35.14 -11.74
N LYS A 210 -23.70 -36.45 -11.43
CA LYS A 210 -23.72 -37.56 -12.40
C LYS A 210 -24.56 -37.21 -13.64
N GLY A 211 -23.90 -37.21 -14.80
CA GLY A 211 -24.45 -36.77 -16.07
C GLY A 211 -25.78 -37.42 -16.46
N ALA A 212 -26.63 -36.61 -17.11
CA ALA A 212 -27.84 -37.04 -17.78
C ALA A 212 -27.48 -37.90 -19.02
N PRO A 213 -28.32 -38.89 -19.40
CA PRO A 213 -27.98 -39.90 -20.41
C PRO A 213 -27.81 -39.32 -21.81
N THR A 214 -26.87 -39.92 -22.55
CA THR A 214 -26.44 -39.57 -23.93
C THR A 214 -27.61 -39.50 -24.92
N PRO A 215 -27.62 -38.55 -25.88
CA PRO A 215 -28.66 -38.46 -26.90
C PRO A 215 -28.64 -39.65 -27.88
N LEU A 216 -29.84 -39.96 -28.41
CA LEU A 216 -30.12 -41.10 -29.30
C LEU A 216 -29.30 -41.07 -30.60
N LYS A 217 -29.00 -42.28 -31.14
CA LYS A 217 -28.17 -42.49 -32.33
C LYS A 217 -28.83 -41.99 -33.62
N ALA A 218 -27.99 -41.68 -34.61
CA ALA A 218 -28.30 -40.99 -35.87
C ALA A 218 -29.32 -41.67 -36.82
N ASP A 219 -29.80 -42.89 -36.52
CA ASP A 219 -30.69 -43.65 -37.41
C ASP A 219 -32.18 -43.23 -37.29
N THR A 220 -32.52 -42.34 -36.34
CA THR A 220 -33.89 -41.83 -36.12
C THR A 220 -34.14 -40.43 -36.69
N ILE A 221 -33.23 -39.86 -37.50
CA ILE A 221 -33.39 -38.52 -38.07
C ILE A 221 -33.87 -38.63 -39.53
N VAL A 222 -35.17 -38.39 -39.77
CA VAL A 222 -35.73 -38.23 -41.12
C VAL A 222 -35.38 -36.84 -41.67
N LYS A 223 -34.82 -36.78 -42.88
CA LYS A 223 -34.36 -35.55 -43.56
C LYS A 223 -35.52 -34.59 -43.88
N ALA A 224 -35.40 -33.34 -43.45
CA ALA A 224 -36.35 -32.25 -43.72
C ALA A 224 -35.94 -31.38 -44.93
N ASP A 225 -35.57 -32.00 -46.06
CA ASP A 225 -35.39 -31.30 -47.34
C ASP A 225 -36.74 -31.17 -48.07
N ALA A 226 -37.70 -30.45 -47.50
CA ALA A 226 -38.95 -30.08 -48.18
C ALA A 226 -39.71 -28.94 -47.49
N ALA A 227 -39.13 -27.74 -47.38
CA ALA A 227 -39.90 -26.49 -47.33
C ALA A 227 -39.01 -25.28 -47.61
N GLN A 228 -39.36 -24.54 -48.66
CA GLN A 228 -38.67 -23.37 -49.19
C GLN A 228 -38.92 -22.12 -48.33
N SER A 229 -37.89 -21.29 -48.16
CA SER A 229 -37.96 -19.94 -47.58
C SER A 229 -38.78 -18.97 -48.43
N PRO A 230 -39.31 -17.89 -47.81
CA PRO A 230 -39.13 -16.58 -48.42
C PRO A 230 -38.46 -15.56 -47.51
N THR A 231 -37.57 -14.83 -48.17
CA THR A 231 -36.69 -13.72 -47.80
C THR A 231 -37.47 -12.47 -47.41
N GLN A 232 -37.11 -11.83 -46.29
CA GLN A 232 -37.20 -10.37 -46.16
C GLN A 232 -36.30 -9.84 -45.03
N ALA A 233 -35.39 -8.94 -45.39
CA ALA A 233 -34.59 -8.12 -44.47
C ALA A 233 -35.11 -6.67 -44.52
N PRO A 234 -35.33 -5.99 -43.37
CA PRO A 234 -35.47 -4.55 -43.35
C PRO A 234 -34.13 -3.85 -43.10
N ALA A 235 -33.88 -2.82 -43.91
CA ALA A 235 -32.67 -2.00 -43.96
C ALA A 235 -32.52 -1.03 -42.76
N ALA A 236 -31.27 -0.69 -42.46
CA ALA A 236 -30.90 0.41 -41.57
C ALA A 236 -30.99 1.77 -42.29
N PRO A 237 -31.51 2.83 -41.65
CA PRO A 237 -31.34 4.19 -42.13
C PRO A 237 -30.16 4.88 -41.42
N SER A 238 -29.22 5.34 -42.23
CA SER A 238 -28.11 6.23 -41.88
C SER A 238 -28.50 7.68 -42.11
N GLU A 239 -28.50 8.52 -41.07
CA GLU A 239 -28.31 9.97 -41.23
C GLU A 239 -27.42 10.54 -40.11
N PRO A 240 -26.59 11.57 -40.42
CA PRO A 240 -25.50 12.03 -39.57
C PRO A 240 -25.92 13.17 -38.63
N TYR A 241 -25.50 13.11 -37.36
CA TYR A 241 -25.71 14.20 -36.39
C TYR A 241 -24.77 15.38 -36.65
N GLY A 242 -25.37 16.57 -36.69
CA GLY A 242 -24.78 17.84 -37.09
C GLY A 242 -23.85 18.49 -36.05
N LYS A 243 -22.95 19.30 -36.59
CA LYS A 243 -22.04 20.22 -35.88
C LYS A 243 -22.85 21.29 -35.15
N LYS A 244 -22.50 21.59 -33.90
CA LYS A 244 -22.94 22.80 -33.19
C LYS A 244 -21.79 23.80 -33.10
N ASP A 245 -22.07 25.01 -33.55
CA ASP A 245 -21.17 26.16 -33.60
C ASP A 245 -20.82 26.68 -32.20
N VAL A 246 -19.54 27.00 -31.99
CA VAL A 246 -19.01 27.72 -30.84
C VAL A 246 -19.04 29.21 -31.16
N LYS A 247 -19.72 30.02 -30.32
CA LYS A 247 -19.69 31.48 -30.42
C LYS A 247 -18.50 32.04 -29.64
N HIS A 248 -17.67 32.79 -30.34
CA HIS A 248 -16.61 33.65 -29.81
C HIS A 248 -17.22 34.94 -29.25
N SER A 249 -16.78 35.40 -28.07
CA SER A 249 -16.98 36.78 -27.64
C SER A 249 -15.65 37.36 -27.12
N GLY A 250 -14.99 38.16 -27.95
CA GLY A 250 -14.01 39.13 -27.51
C GLY A 250 -14.70 40.47 -27.28
N GLN A 251 -14.59 41.03 -26.08
CA GLN A 251 -14.70 42.47 -25.86
C GLN A 251 -13.66 42.92 -24.84
N SER A 252 -12.87 43.88 -25.29
CA SER A 252 -11.90 44.71 -24.57
C SER A 252 -12.60 45.66 -23.58
N GLY A 253 -11.96 45.91 -22.44
CA GLY A 253 -12.29 47.03 -21.55
C GLY A 253 -11.16 47.29 -20.56
N ALA A 254 -10.47 48.42 -20.72
CA ALA A 254 -9.49 48.93 -19.76
C ALA A 254 -10.18 49.43 -18.49
N GLY A 255 -9.65 49.08 -17.31
CA GLY A 255 -10.12 49.57 -16.01
C GLY A 255 -8.93 49.98 -15.12
N GLU A 256 -8.99 51.19 -14.58
CA GLU A 256 -7.99 51.80 -13.70
C GLU A 256 -7.94 51.13 -12.30
N PRO A 257 -6.82 51.27 -11.53
CA PRO A 257 -6.63 50.60 -10.25
C PRO A 257 -7.40 51.25 -9.07
N ASP A 258 -7.90 50.40 -8.17
CA ASP A 258 -8.75 50.72 -7.00
C ASP A 258 -7.95 51.35 -5.82
N PRO A 259 -8.45 52.43 -5.17
CA PRO A 259 -7.75 53.18 -4.11
C PRO A 259 -7.84 52.54 -2.70
N GLY A 260 -7.35 51.30 -2.55
CA GLY A 260 -7.47 50.51 -1.30
C GLY A 260 -6.20 50.34 -0.46
N ASN A 261 -5.08 51.01 -0.76
CA ASN A 261 -3.81 50.85 -0.02
C ASN A 261 -3.83 51.59 1.33
N GLN A 262 -4.47 51.01 2.35
CA GLN A 262 -4.29 51.40 3.74
C GLN A 262 -3.82 50.21 4.59
N LYS A 263 -2.79 50.44 5.41
CA LYS A 263 -2.31 49.49 6.42
C LYS A 263 -3.44 49.15 7.40
N GLN A 264 -3.81 47.88 7.48
CA GLN A 264 -4.64 47.35 8.56
C GLN A 264 -3.81 46.45 9.48
N ASP A 265 -4.14 46.48 10.76
CA ASP A 265 -3.46 45.74 11.83
C ASP A 265 -3.64 44.22 11.70
N LYS A 266 -2.63 43.46 12.14
CA LYS A 266 -2.57 41.99 12.02
C LYS A 266 -3.80 41.30 12.65
N PRO A 267 -4.47 40.37 11.97
CA PRO A 267 -5.52 39.55 12.57
C PRO A 267 -4.96 38.60 13.64
N VAL A 268 -5.74 38.40 14.69
CA VAL A 268 -5.49 37.41 15.76
C VAL A 268 -5.60 36.00 15.19
N GLU A 269 -4.62 35.15 15.54
CA GLU A 269 -4.46 33.78 15.08
C GLU A 269 -5.69 32.92 15.43
N SER A 270 -6.47 32.53 14.42
CA SER A 270 -7.73 31.78 14.58
C SER A 270 -7.75 30.42 13.88
N ASP A 271 -6.61 29.95 13.36
CA ASP A 271 -6.52 28.73 12.53
C ASP A 271 -6.55 27.41 13.33
N VAL A 272 -7.03 27.43 14.57
CA VAL A 272 -7.41 26.22 15.31
C VAL A 272 -8.91 26.26 15.53
N ILE A 273 -9.67 25.59 14.65
CA ILE A 273 -11.07 25.28 14.90
C ILE A 273 -11.10 24.18 15.98
N PRO A 274 -11.59 24.45 17.21
CA PRO A 274 -11.80 23.39 18.19
C PRO A 274 -12.99 22.54 17.72
N SER A 275 -12.80 21.22 17.64
CA SER A 275 -13.92 20.32 17.41
C SER A 275 -14.94 20.45 18.54
N LYS A 276 -16.21 20.60 18.18
CA LYS A 276 -17.34 20.60 19.13
C LYS A 276 -17.43 19.23 19.80
N GLY A 277 -16.79 19.08 20.96
CA GLY A 277 -17.08 18.05 21.94
C GLY A 277 -18.25 18.48 22.84
N VAL A 278 -19.18 17.57 23.05
CA VAL A 278 -20.42 17.71 23.82
C VAL A 278 -20.16 18.18 25.27
N ASN A 279 -20.92 19.17 25.73
CA ASN A 279 -20.96 19.62 27.12
C ASN A 279 -21.39 18.50 28.08
N GLY A 280 -20.65 18.31 29.17
CA GLY A 280 -21.04 17.44 30.27
C GLY A 280 -20.05 17.37 31.44
N THR A 281 -20.02 18.44 32.24
CA THR A 281 -19.74 18.44 33.70
C THR A 281 -18.43 17.87 34.26
N GLY A 282 -17.49 18.78 34.56
CA GLY A 282 -16.97 19.09 35.90
C GLY A 282 -16.26 18.02 36.73
N GLY A 283 -14.99 18.25 37.06
CA GLY A 283 -14.32 17.57 38.18
C GLY A 283 -12.80 17.73 38.22
N GLN A 284 -12.35 18.57 39.14
CA GLN A 284 -10.98 18.90 39.56
C GLN A 284 -9.99 17.72 39.81
N ASN A 285 -8.70 18.06 39.67
CA ASN A 285 -7.53 17.71 40.49
C ASN A 285 -6.47 16.70 39.98
N GLN A 286 -5.24 17.24 39.94
CA GLN A 286 -3.88 16.67 39.95
C GLN A 286 -3.34 16.03 38.67
#